data_AF-A0A7Y4XZ92-F1
#
_entry.id   AF-A0A7Y4XZ92-F1
#
_cell.length_a   1.000
_cell.length_b   1.000
_cell.length_c   1.000
_cell.angle_alpha   90.00
_cell.angle_beta   90.00
_cell.angle_gamma   90.00
#
_symmetry.space_group_name_H-M   'P 1'
#
loop_
_entity.id
_entity.type
_entity.pdbx_description
1 polymer ?
#
loop_
_entity_poly.entity_id
_entity_poly.type
_entity_poly.pdbx_seq_one_letter_code
_entity_poly.pdbx_strand_id
1 'polypeptide(L)'
;MSLINQMLRDLESRNPEVTRTSLLQEGVFVTSRPVARKAFGVWSVVGMLLLVLGGSWFYQQHHTAVSDVSAKHPITVKGDEFSDGLQSHEEFNTELENTYINSFPIPEHSEKTLSAPVTKTSRPFKKIDVAQAMPKQPAALASPAQGRKPLQVKSAVIKRILNQQEADLLYQQAGQDHSDLGLSKLQRVLVLNPQHLKARLGIAKALHERGSLKETAELLDDGLLILPQQMSLVIARAQLFLEQKNPGGALKILQSIDAKNNQNETYLSLLAAAYQQLGDYPQAAGLYQQLVKLNPEKAQHWLGLGLSQEQLGDVAEARDAYQQALAKNTLKTVVVKYINQRLVDLK
;
A
#
# COMPACT_ATOMS: atom_id res chain seq x y z
N MET A 1 2.11 39.34 28.59
CA MET A 1 1.61 38.21 29.41
C MET A 1 2.45 36.97 29.12
N SER A 2 3.03 36.37 30.14
CA SER A 2 2.79 34.94 30.39
C SER A 2 3.00 34.68 31.87
N LEU A 3 1.90 34.38 32.55
CA LEU A 3 1.78 34.02 33.97
C LEU A 3 2.70 32.85 34.37
N ILE A 4 3.26 32.14 33.40
CA ILE A 4 4.07 30.93 33.58
C ILE A 4 5.46 31.26 34.15
N ASN A 5 6.06 32.40 33.76
CA ASN A 5 7.38 32.79 34.29
C ASN A 5 7.31 33.32 35.74
N GLN A 6 6.13 33.72 36.22
CA GLN A 6 5.94 34.13 37.61
C GLN A 6 5.74 32.94 38.55
N MET A 7 5.14 31.83 38.08
CA MET A 7 4.95 30.63 38.90
C MET A 7 6.24 29.84 39.16
N LEU A 8 7.19 29.88 38.23
CA LEU A 8 8.50 29.22 38.41
C LEU A 8 9.43 29.94 39.40
N ARG A 9 9.29 31.26 39.58
CA ARG A 9 10.08 32.02 40.56
C ARG A 9 9.57 31.88 42.00
N ASP A 10 8.31 31.50 42.19
CA ASP A 10 7.68 31.43 43.52
C ASP A 10 7.85 30.06 44.20
N LEU A 11 8.36 29.05 43.47
CA LEU A 11 8.73 27.74 44.02
C LEU A 11 10.19 27.68 44.46
N GLU A 12 11.09 28.43 43.82
CA GLU A 12 12.51 28.53 44.20
C GLU A 12 12.72 29.36 45.49
N SER A 13 11.78 30.28 45.81
CA SER A 13 11.86 31.19 46.96
C SER A 13 11.43 30.56 48.30
N ARG A 14 10.93 29.31 48.30
CA ARG A 14 10.26 28.70 49.47
C ARG A 14 11.05 27.63 50.22
N ASN A 15 12.30 27.29 49.87
CA ASN A 15 13.07 26.38 50.75
C ASN A 15 14.62 26.40 50.61
N PRO A 16 15.31 27.45 51.08
CA PRO A 16 16.75 27.40 51.30
C PRO A 16 17.07 26.88 52.72
N GLU A 17 17.88 25.84 52.78
CA GLU A 17 18.77 25.44 53.88
C GLU A 17 18.20 25.17 55.29
N VAL A 18 18.17 23.88 55.66
CA VAL A 18 18.39 23.45 57.05
C VAL A 18 19.82 22.92 57.18
N THR A 19 20.68 23.84 57.64
CA THR A 19 21.65 23.67 58.73
C THR A 19 22.88 22.75 58.52
N ARG A 20 24.04 23.40 58.34
CA ARG A 20 25.33 22.93 58.85
C ARG A 20 25.46 23.24 60.35
N THR A 21 25.62 22.22 61.17
CA THR A 21 26.34 22.16 62.48
C THR A 21 26.38 20.66 62.82
N SER A 22 27.43 20.00 63.32
CA SER A 22 28.57 20.40 64.15
C SER A 22 29.62 19.28 64.10
N LEU A 23 30.89 19.65 64.18
CA LEU A 23 32.04 18.75 64.38
C LEU A 23 31.90 17.99 65.70
N LEU A 24 32.29 16.71 65.73
CA LEU A 24 33.30 16.13 66.62
C LEU A 24 33.37 14.59 66.46
N GLN A 25 34.61 14.09 66.50
CA GLN A 25 35.03 12.83 67.12
C GLN A 25 35.12 11.53 66.29
N GLU A 26 36.37 11.04 66.27
CA GLU A 26 36.84 9.64 66.36
C GLU A 26 36.70 8.69 65.16
N GLY A 27 37.86 8.16 64.78
CA GLY A 27 38.07 7.32 63.62
C GLY A 27 37.69 5.86 63.81
N VAL A 28 37.43 5.20 62.69
CA VAL A 28 37.50 3.74 62.55
C VAL A 28 37.99 3.43 61.13
N PHE A 29 39.11 2.71 61.04
CA PHE A 29 39.61 2.09 59.80
C PHE A 29 38.64 0.98 59.36
N VAL A 30 38.28 0.94 58.07
CA VAL A 30 37.70 -0.27 57.46
C VAL A 30 38.49 -0.63 56.22
N THR A 31 39.17 -1.77 56.32
CA THR A 31 39.93 -2.47 55.29
C THR A 31 39.03 -3.01 54.18
N SER A 32 39.46 -2.90 52.92
CA SER A 32 38.82 -3.56 51.78
C SER A 32 39.02 -5.09 51.82
N ARG A 33 37.96 -5.86 51.56
CA ARG A 33 38.03 -7.29 51.21
C ARG A 33 37.65 -7.47 49.74
N PRO A 34 38.40 -8.25 48.94
CA PRO A 34 37.99 -8.58 47.58
C PRO A 34 37.03 -9.78 47.59
N VAL A 35 35.84 -9.64 47.00
CA VAL A 35 34.92 -10.76 46.81
C VAL A 35 35.19 -11.40 45.44
N ALA A 36 35.54 -12.69 45.48
CA ALA A 36 35.91 -13.51 44.35
C ALA A 36 34.73 -13.77 43.38
N ARG A 37 34.90 -13.34 42.13
CA ARG A 37 34.05 -13.73 40.98
C ARG A 37 34.40 -15.15 40.53
N LYS A 38 33.77 -16.20 41.07
CA LYS A 38 33.84 -17.56 40.45
C LYS A 38 32.57 -18.42 40.48
N ALA A 39 31.43 -17.94 40.98
CA ALA A 39 30.22 -18.79 41.07
C ALA A 39 29.13 -18.56 39.99
N PHE A 40 29.23 -17.52 39.16
CA PHE A 40 28.13 -17.16 38.26
C PHE A 40 28.06 -18.00 36.96
N GLY A 41 29.18 -18.58 36.51
CA GLY A 41 29.22 -19.35 35.26
C GLY A 41 28.56 -20.73 35.34
N VAL A 42 28.65 -21.41 36.49
CA VAL A 42 28.16 -22.79 36.64
C VAL A 42 26.63 -22.85 36.68
N TRP A 43 25.99 -21.86 37.30
CA TRP A 43 24.52 -21.80 37.39
C TRP A 43 23.84 -21.49 36.06
N SER A 44 24.52 -20.82 35.13
CA SER A 44 23.96 -20.53 33.80
C SER A 44 23.90 -21.78 32.91
N VAL A 45 24.86 -22.69 33.04
CA VAL A 45 24.89 -23.95 32.26
C VAL A 45 23.86 -24.96 32.77
N VAL A 46 23.64 -25.02 34.09
CA VAL A 46 22.60 -25.89 34.68
C VAL A 46 21.19 -25.45 34.29
N GLY A 47 20.94 -24.14 34.23
CA GLY A 47 19.64 -23.60 33.77
C GLY A 47 19.34 -23.93 32.30
N MET A 48 20.35 -23.93 31.43
CA MET A 48 20.18 -24.25 30.01
C MET A 48 19.89 -25.75 29.77
N LEU A 49 20.53 -26.64 30.53
CA LEU A 49 20.27 -28.08 30.47
C LEU A 49 18.87 -28.46 30.93
N LEU A 50 18.33 -27.78 31.95
CA LEU A 50 16.96 -28.01 32.43
C LEU A 50 15.89 -27.56 31.41
N LEU A 51 16.15 -26.49 30.64
CA LEU A 51 15.24 -26.04 29.58
C LEU A 51 15.19 -27.02 28.39
N VAL A 52 16.33 -27.61 28.01
CA VAL A 52 16.39 -28.59 26.91
C VAL A 52 15.69 -29.89 27.30
N LEU A 53 15.90 -30.36 28.53
CA LEU A 53 15.24 -31.57 29.04
C LEU A 53 13.73 -31.37 29.25
N GLY A 54 13.31 -30.21 29.75
CA GLY A 54 11.90 -29.85 29.89
C GLY A 54 11.16 -29.71 28.55
N GLY A 55 11.82 -29.12 27.54
CA GLY A 55 11.26 -28.98 26.19
C GLY A 55 11.05 -30.32 25.48
N SER A 56 11.97 -31.27 25.67
CA SER A 56 11.85 -32.62 25.10
C SER A 56 10.70 -33.42 25.73
N TRP A 57 10.46 -33.26 27.03
CA TRP A 57 9.34 -33.91 27.72
C TRP A 57 7.99 -33.34 27.28
N PHE A 58 7.90 -32.01 27.10
CA PHE A 58 6.70 -31.33 26.61
C PHE A 58 6.36 -31.70 25.16
N TYR A 59 7.37 -31.86 24.29
CA TYR A 59 7.18 -32.30 22.91
C TYR A 59 6.65 -33.73 22.82
N GLN A 60 7.06 -34.61 23.74
CA GLN A 60 6.65 -36.00 23.77
C GLN A 60 5.24 -36.22 24.35
N GLN A 61 4.79 -35.33 25.25
CA GLN A 61 3.45 -35.38 25.85
C GLN A 61 2.33 -34.99 24.86
N HIS A 62 2.64 -34.19 23.82
CA HIS A 62 1.64 -33.59 22.93
C HIS A 62 1.50 -34.22 21.53
N HIS A 63 2.20 -35.32 21.24
CA HIS A 63 2.02 -36.08 20.00
C HIS A 63 1.46 -37.48 20.28
N THR A 64 0.14 -37.59 20.43
CA THR A 64 -0.58 -38.86 20.30
C THR A 64 -1.80 -38.72 19.37
N ALA A 65 -1.91 -39.73 18.50
CA ALA A 65 -3.08 -40.15 17.72
C ALA A 65 -3.58 -39.26 16.57
N VAL A 66 -3.07 -39.51 15.36
CA VAL A 66 -3.92 -39.52 14.15
C VAL A 66 -4.21 -40.98 13.84
N SER A 67 -5.48 -41.35 14.00
CA SER A 67 -6.03 -42.67 13.75
C SER A 67 -6.08 -42.95 12.24
N ASP A 68 -5.65 -44.16 11.87
CA ASP A 68 -5.92 -44.77 10.58
C ASP A 68 -7.42 -44.76 10.25
N VAL A 69 -7.79 -44.20 9.10
CA VAL A 69 -9.04 -44.55 8.41
C VAL A 69 -8.71 -44.98 7.00
N SER A 70 -8.56 -46.30 6.87
CA SER A 70 -8.74 -47.05 5.65
C SER A 70 -10.17 -46.87 5.13
N ALA A 71 -10.33 -46.28 3.94
CA ALA A 71 -11.47 -46.55 3.08
C ALA A 71 -11.10 -46.35 1.60
N LYS A 72 -10.99 -47.48 0.90
CA LYS A 72 -11.11 -47.62 -0.55
C LYS A 72 -12.32 -46.85 -1.06
N HIS A 73 -12.21 -46.10 -2.16
CA HIS A 73 -13.14 -46.07 -3.31
C HIS A 73 -12.43 -45.38 -4.50
N PRO A 74 -12.43 -45.96 -5.71
CA PRO A 74 -11.91 -45.31 -6.91
C PRO A 74 -12.95 -44.33 -7.48
N ILE A 75 -12.52 -43.10 -7.81
CA ILE A 75 -13.38 -42.13 -8.50
C ILE A 75 -13.28 -42.39 -10.00
N THR A 76 -14.38 -42.86 -10.58
CA THR A 76 -14.62 -42.92 -12.02
C THR A 76 -14.81 -41.51 -12.56
N VAL A 77 -13.94 -41.09 -13.48
CA VAL A 77 -14.08 -39.83 -14.22
C VAL A 77 -15.13 -40.02 -15.30
N LYS A 78 -16.24 -39.28 -15.20
CA LYS A 78 -17.18 -39.05 -16.30
C LYS A 78 -16.88 -37.66 -16.84
N GLY A 79 -16.43 -37.61 -18.10
CA GLY A 79 -16.24 -36.36 -18.81
C GLY A 79 -17.59 -35.81 -19.24
N ASP A 80 -17.84 -34.55 -18.90
CA ASP A 80 -18.84 -33.69 -19.52
C ASP A 80 -18.20 -32.32 -19.77
N GLU A 81 -18.66 -31.70 -20.84
CA GLU A 81 -18.00 -30.71 -21.67
C GLU A 81 -17.68 -29.37 -20.96
N PHE A 82 -16.47 -28.85 -21.23
CA PHE A 82 -16.09 -27.48 -20.88
C PHE A 82 -16.17 -26.64 -22.15
N SER A 83 -17.25 -25.85 -22.29
CA SER A 83 -17.37 -24.79 -23.28
C SER A 83 -17.82 -23.49 -22.62
N ASP A 84 -17.07 -22.44 -22.93
CA ASP A 84 -17.35 -21.00 -22.79
C ASP A 84 -17.42 -20.34 -21.41
N GLY A 85 -16.68 -19.22 -21.31
CA GLY A 85 -16.75 -18.30 -20.18
C GLY A 85 -15.49 -17.46 -19.91
N LEU A 86 -14.81 -16.94 -20.94
CA LEU A 86 -13.80 -15.88 -20.77
C LEU A 86 -14.51 -14.54 -20.49
N GLN A 87 -14.97 -14.32 -19.27
CA GLN A 87 -15.47 -13.02 -18.79
C GLN A 87 -15.39 -12.99 -17.25
N SER A 88 -14.29 -12.52 -16.69
CA SER A 88 -14.21 -12.11 -15.26
C SER A 88 -12.91 -11.37 -14.85
N HIS A 89 -12.13 -10.85 -15.80
CA HIS A 89 -10.90 -10.13 -15.45
C HIS A 89 -11.09 -8.63 -15.14
N GLU A 90 -12.23 -8.01 -15.45
CA GLU A 90 -12.47 -6.57 -15.21
C GLU A 90 -13.31 -6.28 -13.96
N GLU A 91 -14.32 -7.10 -13.66
CA GLU A 91 -15.36 -6.75 -12.67
C GLU A 91 -14.91 -6.89 -11.20
N PHE A 92 -13.91 -7.72 -10.93
CA PHE A 92 -13.42 -7.97 -9.55
C PHE A 92 -12.25 -7.04 -9.14
N ASN A 93 -11.58 -6.40 -10.11
CA ASN A 93 -10.50 -5.44 -9.81
C ASN A 93 -11.05 -4.15 -9.20
N THR A 94 -12.27 -3.77 -9.57
CA THR A 94 -13.00 -2.59 -9.09
C THR A 94 -13.35 -2.64 -7.61
N GLU A 95 -13.55 -3.81 -7.02
CA GLU A 95 -14.10 -3.93 -5.66
C GLU A 95 -13.05 -3.75 -4.55
N LEU A 96 -11.85 -4.29 -4.73
CA LEU A 96 -10.71 -4.03 -3.82
C LEU A 96 -10.14 -2.62 -4.01
N GLU A 97 -10.19 -2.09 -5.24
CA GLU A 97 -9.89 -0.69 -5.54
C GLU A 97 -10.84 0.23 -4.76
N ASN A 98 -12.16 0.02 -4.84
CA ASN A 98 -13.17 0.85 -4.17
C ASN A 98 -13.16 0.79 -2.63
N THR A 99 -12.64 -0.28 -2.02
CA THR A 99 -12.68 -0.45 -0.55
C THR A 99 -11.57 0.34 0.16
N TYR A 100 -10.40 0.52 -0.46
CA TYR A 100 -9.32 1.36 0.10
C TYR A 100 -9.61 2.88 -0.06
N ILE A 101 -10.59 3.21 -0.90
CA ILE A 101 -10.90 4.56 -1.43
C ILE A 101 -11.85 5.37 -0.54
N ASN A 102 -12.65 4.75 0.34
CA ASN A 102 -13.76 5.44 1.02
C ASN A 102 -13.42 6.10 2.36
N SER A 103 -12.15 6.17 2.78
CA SER A 103 -11.81 6.41 4.19
C SER A 103 -11.40 7.83 4.62
N PHE A 104 -11.07 8.85 3.79
CA PHE A 104 -10.51 10.10 4.37
C PHE A 104 -10.81 11.47 3.69
N PRO A 105 -10.74 12.60 4.46
CA PRO A 105 -11.33 13.91 4.14
C PRO A 105 -10.38 14.94 3.49
N ILE A 106 -10.98 16.05 3.03
CA ILE A 106 -10.42 17.14 2.21
C ILE A 106 -9.47 18.07 2.99
N PRO A 107 -8.27 18.43 2.47
CA PRO A 107 -7.40 19.48 3.04
C PRO A 107 -7.64 20.89 2.47
N GLU A 108 -7.46 21.90 3.34
CA GLU A 108 -7.52 23.35 3.07
C GLU A 108 -6.33 23.90 2.26
N HIS A 109 -6.58 25.02 1.56
CA HIS A 109 -5.76 25.60 0.49
C HIS A 109 -4.84 26.76 0.90
N SER A 110 -3.73 26.91 0.17
CA SER A 110 -2.96 28.15 0.08
C SER A 110 -2.35 28.35 -1.33
N GLU A 111 -2.64 29.51 -1.92
CA GLU A 111 -2.34 30.01 -3.28
C GLU A 111 -0.84 30.19 -3.63
N LYS A 112 -0.45 29.98 -4.91
CA LYS A 112 -0.01 31.06 -5.85
C LYS A 112 0.74 30.60 -7.13
N THR A 113 0.09 30.86 -8.27
CA THR A 113 0.51 31.57 -9.51
C THR A 113 1.65 31.12 -10.47
N LEU A 114 1.18 30.81 -11.70
CA LEU A 114 1.61 31.23 -13.06
C LEU A 114 2.95 30.77 -13.69
N SER A 115 2.89 30.00 -14.79
CA SER A 115 2.81 30.50 -16.20
C SER A 115 3.37 29.48 -17.23
N ALA A 116 2.78 29.50 -18.42
CA ALA A 116 2.80 28.47 -19.48
C ALA A 116 3.77 28.81 -20.65
N PRO A 117 3.60 28.31 -21.90
CA PRO A 117 3.57 26.93 -22.42
C PRO A 117 4.58 26.76 -23.61
N VAL A 118 4.58 25.61 -24.31
CA VAL A 118 4.41 25.51 -25.80
C VAL A 118 4.84 24.16 -26.43
N THR A 119 3.83 23.52 -27.06
CA THR A 119 3.75 22.68 -28.29
C THR A 119 4.50 21.35 -28.51
N LYS A 120 3.66 20.40 -28.94
CA LYS A 120 3.91 19.12 -29.62
C LYS A 120 4.21 19.31 -31.11
N THR A 121 5.05 18.44 -31.68
CA THR A 121 4.92 18.01 -33.08
C THR A 121 5.40 16.57 -33.26
N SER A 122 4.51 15.71 -33.75
CA SER A 122 4.72 14.31 -34.17
C SER A 122 4.92 14.23 -35.69
N ARG A 123 5.62 13.21 -36.19
CA ARG A 123 5.55 12.70 -37.59
C ARG A 123 6.01 11.22 -37.66
N PRO A 124 5.64 10.45 -38.70
CA PRO A 124 5.10 9.09 -38.55
C PRO A 124 5.94 7.96 -39.18
N PHE A 125 5.55 6.72 -38.85
CA PHE A 125 6.11 5.44 -39.29
C PHE A 125 5.76 5.08 -40.75
N LYS A 126 6.69 4.36 -41.42
CA LYS A 126 6.57 3.81 -42.77
C LYS A 126 6.48 2.28 -42.75
N LYS A 127 5.50 1.75 -43.48
CA LYS A 127 5.19 0.32 -43.72
C LYS A 127 6.23 -0.38 -44.59
N ILE A 128 6.38 -1.70 -44.43
CA ILE A 128 6.87 -2.61 -45.48
C ILE A 128 5.93 -3.83 -45.53
N ASP A 129 5.44 -4.08 -46.74
CA ASP A 129 4.47 -5.11 -47.10
C ASP A 129 5.09 -6.49 -47.34
N VAL A 130 4.18 -7.46 -47.22
CA VAL A 130 4.25 -8.89 -47.44
C VAL A 130 4.55 -9.25 -48.90
N ALA A 131 5.38 -10.27 -49.13
CA ALA A 131 5.34 -11.03 -50.37
C ALA A 131 5.57 -12.53 -50.10
N GLN A 132 4.57 -13.31 -50.51
CA GLN A 132 4.52 -14.77 -50.50
C GLN A 132 5.42 -15.37 -51.58
N ALA A 133 6.03 -16.52 -51.30
CA ALA A 133 6.38 -17.51 -52.32
C ALA A 133 6.58 -18.89 -51.67
N MET A 134 5.63 -19.81 -51.89
CA MET A 134 5.87 -21.25 -51.77
C MET A 134 6.46 -21.77 -53.09
N PRO A 135 7.37 -22.75 -53.02
CA PRO A 135 7.11 -23.96 -53.80
C PRO A 135 7.51 -25.27 -53.09
N LYS A 136 6.59 -26.23 -53.22
CA LYS A 136 6.77 -27.66 -53.53
C LYS A 136 7.62 -28.52 -52.57
N GLN A 137 6.87 -29.40 -51.91
CA GLN A 137 7.26 -30.59 -51.17
C GLN A 137 7.78 -31.69 -52.12
N PRO A 138 8.95 -32.29 -51.87
CA PRO A 138 9.27 -33.64 -52.31
C PRO A 138 8.99 -34.66 -51.20
N ALA A 139 8.72 -35.88 -51.65
CA ALA A 139 8.20 -36.99 -50.90
C ALA A 139 9.12 -37.52 -49.78
N ALA A 140 8.44 -38.20 -48.85
CA ALA A 140 8.93 -39.02 -47.76
C ALA A 140 10.27 -39.73 -48.00
N LEU A 141 11.22 -39.45 -47.12
CA LEU A 141 12.15 -40.43 -46.58
C LEU A 141 12.00 -40.36 -45.06
N ALA A 142 11.59 -41.49 -44.48
CA ALA A 142 11.50 -41.69 -43.04
C ALA A 142 12.91 -41.58 -42.44
N SER A 143 13.23 -40.41 -41.89
CA SER A 143 14.35 -40.26 -40.98
C SER A 143 13.95 -40.87 -39.62
N PRO A 144 14.81 -41.69 -38.99
CA PRO A 144 14.52 -42.26 -37.69
C PRO A 144 14.29 -41.12 -36.70
N ALA A 145 13.32 -41.30 -35.81
CA ALA A 145 13.05 -40.41 -34.69
C ALA A 145 14.33 -40.18 -33.89
N GLN A 146 15.11 -39.17 -34.27
CA GLN A 146 16.17 -38.63 -33.45
C GLN A 146 15.47 -38.08 -32.23
N GLY A 147 15.72 -38.75 -31.10
CA GLY A 147 15.02 -38.55 -29.84
C GLY A 147 14.83 -37.07 -29.58
N ARG A 148 13.58 -36.67 -29.38
CA ARG A 148 13.29 -35.42 -28.70
C ARG A 148 14.06 -35.50 -27.40
N LYS A 149 15.16 -34.73 -27.28
CA LYS A 149 15.87 -34.59 -26.01
C LYS A 149 14.78 -34.31 -24.97
N PRO A 150 14.68 -35.09 -23.88
CA PRO A 150 13.66 -34.84 -22.87
C PRO A 150 13.78 -33.36 -22.50
N LEU A 151 12.67 -32.63 -22.51
CA LEU A 151 12.67 -31.22 -22.11
C LEU A 151 13.31 -31.17 -20.72
N GLN A 152 14.58 -30.76 -20.65
CA GLN A 152 15.27 -30.52 -19.41
C GLN A 152 14.72 -29.20 -18.87
N VAL A 153 13.50 -29.26 -18.32
CA VAL A 153 12.95 -28.16 -17.55
C VAL A 153 13.88 -28.01 -16.36
N LYS A 154 14.71 -26.96 -16.39
CA LYS A 154 15.68 -26.67 -15.34
C LYS A 154 14.92 -26.70 -14.01
N SER A 155 15.41 -27.45 -13.03
CA SER A 155 14.78 -27.63 -11.71
C SER A 155 14.38 -26.32 -11.02
N ALA A 156 15.09 -25.22 -11.31
CA ALA A 156 14.74 -23.87 -10.86
C ALA A 156 13.41 -23.34 -11.44
N VAL A 157 13.07 -23.67 -12.69
CA VAL A 157 11.80 -23.31 -13.31
C VAL A 157 10.66 -24.09 -12.67
N ILE A 158 10.85 -25.39 -12.43
CA ILE A 158 9.88 -26.24 -11.72
C ILE A 158 9.64 -25.70 -10.30
N LYS A 159 10.71 -25.35 -9.57
CA LYS A 159 10.61 -24.76 -8.23
C LYS A 159 9.88 -23.42 -8.24
N ARG A 160 10.14 -22.56 -9.24
CA ARG A 160 9.44 -21.27 -9.38
C ARG A 160 7.94 -21.46 -9.62
N ILE A 161 7.57 -22.39 -10.50
CA ILE A 161 6.17 -22.70 -10.79
C ILE A 161 5.48 -23.26 -9.55
N LEU A 162 6.14 -24.18 -8.83
CA LEU A 162 5.60 -24.76 -7.61
C LEU A 162 5.42 -23.70 -6.51
N ASN A 163 6.41 -22.82 -6.32
CA ASN A 163 6.32 -21.69 -5.39
C ASN A 163 5.17 -20.75 -5.78
N GLN A 164 4.93 -20.50 -7.07
CA GLN A 164 3.84 -19.66 -7.53
C GLN A 164 2.48 -20.30 -7.24
N GLN A 165 2.31 -21.60 -7.50
CA GLN A 165 1.07 -22.32 -7.17
C GLN A 165 0.80 -22.36 -5.66
N GLU A 166 1.84 -22.58 -4.85
CA GLU A 166 1.74 -22.54 -3.40
C GLU A 166 1.36 -21.14 -2.90
N ALA A 167 1.96 -20.10 -3.49
CA ALA A 167 1.63 -18.70 -3.20
C ALA A 167 0.16 -18.37 -3.50
N ASP A 168 -0.36 -18.83 -4.64
CA ASP A 168 -1.75 -18.57 -5.05
C ASP A 168 -2.75 -19.29 -4.11
N LEU A 169 -2.46 -20.53 -3.70
CA LEU A 169 -3.29 -21.26 -2.73
C LEU A 169 -3.27 -20.59 -1.35
N LEU A 170 -2.10 -20.18 -0.86
CA LEU A 170 -1.97 -19.48 0.41
C LEU A 170 -2.69 -18.13 0.38
N TYR A 171 -2.67 -17.43 -0.75
CA TYR A 171 -3.44 -16.20 -0.92
C TYR A 171 -4.95 -16.46 -0.83
N GLN A 172 -5.47 -17.53 -1.44
CA GLN A 172 -6.87 -17.92 -1.30
C GLN A 172 -7.23 -18.25 0.16
N GLN A 173 -6.34 -18.94 0.88
CA GLN A 173 -6.53 -19.27 2.30
C GLN A 173 -6.40 -18.07 3.25
N ALA A 174 -5.72 -17.01 2.83
CA ALA A 174 -5.67 -15.76 3.56
C ALA A 174 -7.02 -15.02 3.46
N GLY A 175 -7.71 -15.13 2.32
CA GLY A 175 -9.01 -14.48 2.12
C GLY A 175 -8.96 -12.97 2.36
N GLN A 176 -10.04 -12.40 2.91
CA GLN A 176 -10.05 -11.02 3.43
C GLN A 176 -9.77 -10.97 4.94
N ASP A 177 -9.03 -11.96 5.45
CA ASP A 177 -8.71 -12.00 6.88
C ASP A 177 -7.69 -10.91 7.23
N HIS A 178 -8.18 -9.86 7.89
CA HIS A 178 -7.37 -8.74 8.38
C HIS A 178 -6.65 -9.05 9.71
N SER A 179 -6.83 -10.26 10.24
CA SER A 179 -6.15 -10.70 11.46
C SER A 179 -4.65 -10.88 11.26
N ASP A 180 -3.92 -11.03 12.37
CA ASP A 180 -2.50 -11.37 12.35
C ASP A 180 -2.23 -12.69 11.62
N LEU A 181 -3.18 -13.64 11.68
CA LEU A 181 -3.10 -14.89 10.96
C LEU A 181 -3.16 -14.64 9.44
N GLY A 182 -4.12 -13.85 8.98
CA GLY A 182 -4.24 -13.46 7.57
C GLY A 182 -2.99 -12.74 7.06
N LEU A 183 -2.47 -11.78 7.83
CA LEU A 183 -1.20 -11.11 7.51
C LEU A 183 -0.02 -12.07 7.41
N SER A 184 0.12 -13.01 8.36
CA SER A 184 1.22 -13.99 8.32
C SER A 184 1.17 -14.88 7.07
N LYS A 185 -0.04 -15.26 6.63
CA LYS A 185 -0.25 -15.99 5.37
C LYS A 185 0.14 -15.14 4.18
N LEU A 186 -0.31 -13.87 4.11
CA LEU A 186 0.06 -12.98 3.01
C LEU A 186 1.57 -12.71 2.95
N GLN A 187 2.23 -12.56 4.11
CA GLN A 187 3.69 -12.44 4.17
C GLN A 187 4.36 -13.69 3.58
N ARG A 188 3.85 -14.88 3.90
CA ARG A 188 4.35 -16.13 3.30
C ARG A 188 4.15 -16.16 1.78
N VAL A 189 3.03 -15.64 1.27
CA VAL A 189 2.79 -15.46 -0.17
C VAL A 189 3.90 -14.62 -0.80
N LEU A 190 4.28 -13.50 -0.18
CA LEU A 190 5.36 -12.65 -0.69
C LEU A 190 6.75 -13.30 -0.61
N VAL A 191 7.00 -14.16 0.37
CA VAL A 191 8.24 -14.96 0.44
C VAL A 191 8.34 -15.94 -0.73
N LEU A 192 7.22 -16.58 -1.09
CA LEU A 192 7.17 -17.54 -2.20
C LEU A 192 7.14 -16.84 -3.57
N ASN A 193 6.43 -15.71 -3.66
CA ASN A 193 6.28 -14.90 -4.85
C ASN A 193 6.36 -13.40 -4.53
N PRO A 194 7.56 -12.79 -4.58
CA PRO A 194 7.75 -11.36 -4.29
C PRO A 194 7.01 -10.40 -5.23
N GLN A 195 6.61 -10.88 -6.41
CA GLN A 195 5.84 -10.15 -7.44
C GLN A 195 4.32 -10.26 -7.25
N HIS A 196 3.86 -10.97 -6.21
CA HIS A 196 2.44 -11.18 -5.98
C HIS A 196 1.73 -9.89 -5.50
N LEU A 197 1.26 -9.12 -6.48
CA LEU A 197 0.68 -7.79 -6.30
C LEU A 197 -0.47 -7.75 -5.28
N LYS A 198 -1.43 -8.68 -5.39
CA LYS A 198 -2.64 -8.65 -4.54
C LYS A 198 -2.30 -8.84 -3.07
N ALA A 199 -1.38 -9.77 -2.78
CA ALA A 199 -0.90 -10.00 -1.41
C ALA A 199 -0.16 -8.79 -0.85
N ARG A 200 0.69 -8.14 -1.67
CA ARG A 200 1.39 -6.92 -1.25
C ARG A 200 0.42 -5.80 -0.90
N LEU A 201 -0.58 -5.56 -1.74
CA LEU A 201 -1.61 -4.55 -1.48
C LEU A 201 -2.49 -4.92 -0.28
N GLY A 202 -2.80 -6.20 -0.09
CA GLY A 202 -3.54 -6.69 1.08
C GLY A 202 -2.79 -6.44 2.40
N ILE A 203 -1.48 -6.73 2.43
CA ILE A 203 -0.64 -6.42 3.60
C ILE A 203 -0.55 -4.91 3.79
N ALA A 204 -0.29 -4.13 2.73
CA ALA A 204 -0.22 -2.68 2.82
C ALA A 204 -1.50 -2.08 3.39
N LYS A 205 -2.67 -2.56 2.94
CA LYS A 205 -3.97 -2.16 3.47
C LYS A 205 -4.09 -2.48 4.96
N ALA A 206 -3.80 -3.71 5.36
CA ALA A 206 -3.91 -4.11 6.76
C ALA A 206 -2.92 -3.39 7.68
N LEU A 207 -1.69 -3.10 7.22
CA LEU A 207 -0.72 -2.29 7.97
C LEU A 207 -1.18 -0.83 8.10
N HIS A 208 -1.77 -0.28 7.03
CA HIS A 208 -2.31 1.07 7.00
C HIS A 208 -3.49 1.24 7.96
N GLU A 209 -4.43 0.29 7.98
CA GLU A 209 -5.56 0.25 8.92
C GLU A 209 -5.11 0.18 10.39
N ARG A 210 -3.94 -0.41 10.64
CA ARG A 210 -3.31 -0.46 11.96
C ARG A 210 -2.51 0.81 12.30
N GLY A 211 -2.51 1.81 11.43
CA GLY A 211 -1.75 3.06 11.60
C GLY A 211 -0.23 2.91 11.41
N SER A 212 0.24 1.76 10.91
CA SER A 212 1.65 1.50 10.66
C SER A 212 2.10 2.11 9.32
N LEU A 213 2.04 3.44 9.23
CA LEU A 213 2.26 4.19 7.99
C LEU A 213 3.67 4.01 7.43
N LYS A 214 4.67 3.86 8.32
CA LYS A 214 6.07 3.67 7.92
C LYS A 214 6.30 2.30 7.28
N GLU A 215 5.84 1.23 7.91
CA GLU A 215 5.94 -0.14 7.38
C GLU A 215 5.15 -0.28 6.07
N THR A 216 3.99 0.38 5.99
CA THR A 216 3.20 0.46 4.75
C THR A 216 4.00 1.11 3.63
N ALA A 217 4.64 2.25 3.91
CA ALA A 217 5.49 2.95 2.95
C ALA A 217 6.64 2.07 2.45
N GLU A 218 7.37 1.43 3.37
CA GLU A 218 8.50 0.54 3.06
C GLU A 218 8.05 -0.63 2.17
N LEU A 219 6.95 -1.30 2.52
CA LEU A 219 6.40 -2.41 1.74
C LEU A 219 5.97 -1.99 0.32
N LEU A 220 5.37 -0.81 0.17
CA LEU A 220 4.97 -0.27 -1.12
C LEU A 220 6.19 0.13 -1.96
N ASP A 221 7.19 0.78 -1.35
CA ASP A 221 8.43 1.17 -2.01
C ASP A 221 9.20 -0.06 -2.51
N ASP A 222 9.30 -1.12 -1.70
CA ASP A 222 9.84 -2.42 -2.12
C ASP A 222 9.08 -3.03 -3.30
N GLY A 223 7.77 -2.77 -3.37
CA GLY A 223 6.91 -3.25 -4.45
C GLY A 223 7.19 -2.52 -5.75
N LEU A 224 7.35 -1.20 -5.66
CA LEU A 224 7.66 -0.32 -6.77
C LEU A 224 9.06 -0.58 -7.32
N LEU A 225 10.02 -1.04 -6.50
CA LEU A 225 11.32 -1.50 -7.00
C LEU A 225 11.21 -2.72 -7.93
N ILE A 226 10.23 -3.59 -7.70
CA ILE A 226 10.05 -4.83 -8.47
C ILE A 226 9.07 -4.61 -9.64
N LEU A 227 8.01 -3.83 -9.41
CA LEU A 227 6.91 -3.57 -10.33
C LEU A 227 6.71 -2.05 -10.51
N PRO A 228 7.67 -1.34 -11.14
CA PRO A 228 7.68 0.13 -11.16
C PRO A 228 6.55 0.78 -11.96
N GLN A 229 5.91 0.05 -12.88
CA GLN A 229 4.81 0.55 -13.70
C GLN A 229 3.42 0.09 -13.19
N GLN A 230 3.36 -0.51 -12.01
CA GLN A 230 2.11 -1.02 -11.50
C GLN A 230 1.25 0.09 -10.88
N MET A 231 0.20 0.47 -11.61
CA MET A 231 -0.75 1.54 -11.27
C MET A 231 -1.25 1.46 -9.83
N SER A 232 -1.66 0.27 -9.37
CA SER A 232 -2.24 0.09 -8.04
C SER A 232 -1.25 0.34 -6.89
N LEU A 233 0.05 0.04 -7.09
CA LEU A 233 1.08 0.39 -6.11
C LEU A 233 1.34 1.89 -6.06
N VAL A 234 1.34 2.53 -7.23
CA VAL A 234 1.49 3.99 -7.36
C VAL A 234 0.34 4.72 -6.69
N ILE A 235 -0.90 4.29 -6.95
CA ILE A 235 -2.12 4.82 -6.31
C ILE A 235 -2.02 4.68 -4.78
N ALA A 236 -1.74 3.48 -4.27
CA ALA A 236 -1.63 3.24 -2.84
C ALA A 236 -0.54 4.11 -2.18
N ARG A 237 0.61 4.25 -2.85
CA ARG A 237 1.72 5.07 -2.33
C ARG A 237 1.40 6.57 -2.38
N ALA A 238 0.75 7.03 -3.44
CA ALA A 238 0.31 8.42 -3.60
C ALA A 238 -0.73 8.81 -2.55
N GLN A 239 -1.70 7.93 -2.28
CA GLN A 239 -2.69 8.12 -1.22
C GLN A 239 -2.01 8.30 0.13
N LEU A 240 -1.06 7.40 0.46
CA LEU A 240 -0.29 7.49 1.70
C LEU A 240 0.51 8.81 1.80
N PHE A 241 1.06 9.32 0.68
CA PHE A 241 1.73 10.63 0.67
C PHE A 241 0.76 11.78 0.94
N LEU A 242 -0.45 11.77 0.38
CA LEU A 242 -1.45 12.82 0.63
C LEU A 242 -1.93 12.80 2.08
N GLU A 243 -2.11 11.63 2.69
CA GLU A 243 -2.43 11.50 4.11
C GLU A 243 -1.32 12.04 5.02
N GLN A 244 -0.06 11.87 4.60
CA GLN A 244 1.11 12.45 5.25
C GLN A 244 1.29 13.95 4.98
N LYS A 245 0.33 14.60 4.32
CA LYS A 245 0.39 16.02 3.90
C LYS A 245 1.61 16.32 3.02
N ASN A 246 2.03 15.35 2.22
CA ASN A 246 3.15 15.46 1.28
C ASN A 246 2.66 15.36 -0.18
N PRO A 247 1.97 16.39 -0.70
CA PRO A 247 1.46 16.37 -2.06
C PRO A 247 2.56 16.38 -3.13
N GLY A 248 3.75 16.89 -2.81
CA GLY A 248 4.91 16.82 -3.71
C GLY A 248 5.40 15.37 -3.93
N GLY A 249 5.45 14.58 -2.86
CA GLY A 249 5.75 13.14 -2.95
C GLY A 249 4.68 12.38 -3.73
N ALA A 250 3.40 12.68 -3.48
CA ALA A 250 2.28 12.10 -4.21
C ALA A 250 2.36 12.39 -5.72
N LEU A 251 2.61 13.66 -6.09
CA LEU A 251 2.74 14.05 -7.49
C LEU A 251 3.90 13.33 -8.17
N LYS A 252 5.07 13.26 -7.51
CA LYS A 252 6.25 12.58 -8.04
C LYS A 252 6.00 11.11 -8.34
N ILE A 253 5.32 10.39 -7.43
CA ILE A 253 5.05 8.97 -7.65
C ILE A 253 3.96 8.77 -8.73
N LEU A 254 2.91 9.60 -8.76
CA LEU A 254 1.87 9.52 -9.80
C LEU A 254 2.44 9.77 -11.19
N GLN A 255 3.39 10.69 -11.33
CA GLN A 255 4.07 10.99 -12.61
C GLN A 255 5.14 9.95 -13.00
N SER A 256 5.45 8.96 -12.16
CA SER A 256 6.49 7.96 -12.44
C SER A 256 6.08 6.89 -13.46
N ILE A 257 4.79 6.86 -13.82
CA ILE A 257 4.21 5.89 -14.75
C ILE A 257 3.72 6.56 -16.02
N ASP A 258 3.81 5.87 -17.15
CA ASP A 258 3.24 6.38 -18.40
C ASP A 258 1.72 6.14 -18.42
N ALA A 259 0.98 7.11 -17.85
CA ALA A 259 -0.47 7.08 -17.74
C ALA A 259 -1.17 7.86 -18.87
N LYS A 260 -0.55 8.00 -20.05
CA LYS A 260 -1.19 8.67 -21.20
C LYS A 260 -2.53 8.01 -21.52
N ASN A 261 -3.58 8.81 -21.58
CA ASN A 261 -4.97 8.39 -21.81
C ASN A 261 -5.54 7.43 -20.74
N ASN A 262 -4.92 7.36 -19.56
CA ASN A 262 -5.49 6.59 -18.46
C ASN A 262 -6.79 7.25 -17.97
N GLN A 263 -7.86 6.46 -17.92
CA GLN A 263 -9.17 6.88 -17.42
C GLN A 263 -9.49 6.27 -16.05
N ASN A 264 -8.50 5.74 -15.34
CA ASN A 264 -8.67 5.28 -13.98
C ASN A 264 -9.05 6.48 -13.08
N GLU A 265 -10.29 6.47 -12.58
CA GLU A 265 -10.88 7.55 -11.81
C GLU A 265 -10.07 7.88 -10.55
N THR A 266 -9.63 6.85 -9.83
CA THR A 266 -8.84 6.96 -8.59
C THR A 266 -7.53 7.69 -8.86
N TYR A 267 -6.76 7.22 -9.84
CA TYR A 267 -5.50 7.84 -10.25
C TYR A 267 -5.68 9.32 -10.61
N LEU A 268 -6.67 9.62 -11.46
CA LEU A 268 -6.96 10.99 -11.87
C LEU A 268 -7.36 11.86 -10.68
N SER A 269 -8.16 11.33 -9.74
CA SER A 269 -8.56 12.07 -8.53
C SER A 269 -7.41 12.39 -7.59
N LEU A 270 -6.47 11.44 -7.39
CA LEU A 270 -5.28 11.67 -6.56
C LEU A 270 -4.33 12.66 -7.22
N LEU A 271 -4.17 12.58 -8.55
CA LEU A 271 -3.37 13.53 -9.31
C LEU A 271 -3.97 14.94 -9.25
N ALA A 272 -5.29 15.06 -9.43
CA ALA A 272 -6.00 16.33 -9.30
C ALA A 272 -5.86 16.90 -7.88
N ALA A 273 -6.04 16.08 -6.85
CA ALA A 273 -5.88 16.48 -5.46
C ALA A 273 -4.45 16.93 -5.14
N ALA A 274 -3.43 16.24 -5.68
CA ALA A 274 -2.03 16.61 -5.50
C ALA A 274 -1.72 17.96 -6.15
N TYR A 275 -2.14 18.19 -7.40
CA TYR A 275 -2.00 19.49 -8.06
C TYR A 275 -2.75 20.60 -7.32
N GLN A 276 -3.98 20.31 -6.88
CA GLN A 276 -4.82 21.22 -6.13
C GLN A 276 -4.11 21.65 -4.83
N GLN A 277 -3.58 20.70 -4.03
CA GLN A 277 -2.84 21.02 -2.79
C GLN A 277 -1.50 21.74 -3.01
N LEU A 278 -0.90 21.59 -4.20
CA LEU A 278 0.31 22.31 -4.60
C LEU A 278 0.01 23.70 -5.17
N GLY A 279 -1.26 24.08 -5.32
CA GLY A 279 -1.68 25.36 -5.88
C GLY A 279 -1.64 25.42 -7.42
N ASP A 280 -1.40 24.30 -8.11
CA ASP A 280 -1.51 24.21 -9.57
C ASP A 280 -2.97 23.97 -9.98
N TYR A 281 -3.78 25.00 -9.73
CA TYR A 281 -5.21 25.02 -10.04
C TYR A 281 -5.54 24.80 -11.52
N PRO A 282 -4.74 25.28 -12.51
CA PRO A 282 -5.00 24.97 -13.92
C PRO A 282 -4.95 23.46 -14.22
N GLN A 283 -3.94 22.75 -13.74
CA GLN A 283 -3.84 21.29 -13.94
C GLN A 283 -4.93 20.55 -13.17
N ALA A 284 -5.19 20.96 -11.93
CA ALA A 284 -6.25 20.38 -11.11
C ALA A 284 -7.62 20.52 -11.79
N ALA A 285 -7.99 21.72 -12.25
CA ALA A 285 -9.25 21.98 -12.95
C ALA A 285 -9.38 21.12 -14.21
N GLY A 286 -8.32 21.00 -15.01
CA GLY A 286 -8.33 20.16 -16.21
C GLY A 286 -8.55 18.67 -15.91
N LEU A 287 -8.03 18.17 -14.79
CA LEU A 287 -8.27 16.79 -14.34
C LEU A 287 -9.66 16.62 -13.74
N TYR A 288 -10.14 17.56 -12.94
CA TYR A 288 -11.51 17.52 -12.41
C TYR A 288 -12.56 17.61 -13.52
N GLN A 289 -12.33 18.40 -14.58
CA GLN A 289 -13.17 18.41 -15.78
C GLN A 289 -13.23 17.04 -16.47
N GLN A 290 -12.13 16.27 -16.47
CA GLN A 290 -12.13 14.90 -16.97
C GLN A 290 -12.91 13.97 -16.03
N LEU A 291 -12.71 14.12 -14.72
CA LEU A 291 -13.39 13.30 -13.70
C LEU A 291 -14.91 13.49 -13.70
N VAL A 292 -15.41 14.73 -13.84
CA VAL A 292 -16.86 14.97 -13.91
C VAL A 292 -17.48 14.48 -15.21
N LYS A 293 -16.69 14.34 -16.29
CA LYS A 293 -17.13 13.67 -17.53
C LYS A 293 -17.13 12.16 -17.39
N LEU A 294 -16.15 11.60 -16.68
CA LEU A 294 -16.02 10.17 -16.44
C LEU A 294 -17.11 9.66 -15.48
N ASN A 295 -17.34 10.39 -14.38
CA ASN A 295 -18.33 10.06 -13.37
C ASN A 295 -19.07 11.33 -12.91
N PRO A 296 -20.14 11.72 -13.64
CA PRO A 296 -20.91 12.93 -13.33
C PRO A 296 -21.65 12.88 -11.99
N GLU A 297 -21.87 11.70 -11.41
CA GLU A 297 -22.66 11.53 -10.18
C GLU A 297 -21.83 11.74 -8.90
N LYS A 298 -20.50 11.75 -9.02
CA LYS A 298 -19.63 11.91 -7.87
C LYS A 298 -19.44 13.38 -7.50
N ALA A 299 -20.16 13.80 -6.46
CA ALA A 299 -20.16 15.17 -5.96
C ALA A 299 -18.76 15.73 -5.62
N GLN A 300 -17.85 14.85 -5.18
CA GLN A 300 -16.48 15.22 -4.81
C GLN A 300 -15.69 15.77 -6.00
N HIS A 301 -15.95 15.28 -7.22
CA HIS A 301 -15.29 15.74 -8.43
C HIS A 301 -15.75 17.15 -8.82
N TRP A 302 -17.05 17.40 -8.70
CA TRP A 302 -17.64 18.73 -8.88
C TRP A 302 -17.14 19.73 -7.83
N LEU A 303 -17.00 19.29 -6.58
CA LEU A 303 -16.43 20.12 -5.52
C LEU A 303 -14.96 20.50 -5.81
N GLY A 304 -14.13 19.53 -6.20
CA GLY A 304 -12.74 19.79 -6.60
C GLY A 304 -12.64 20.74 -7.79
N LEU A 305 -13.54 20.60 -8.77
CA LEU A 305 -13.65 21.53 -9.89
C LEU A 305 -13.99 22.95 -9.42
N GLY A 306 -15.03 23.10 -8.58
CA GLY A 306 -15.45 24.41 -8.07
C GLY A 306 -14.36 25.12 -7.27
N LEU A 307 -13.66 24.37 -6.40
CA LEU A 307 -12.51 24.89 -5.65
C LEU A 307 -11.38 25.34 -6.58
N SER A 308 -11.07 24.55 -7.60
CA SER A 308 -9.99 24.88 -8.54
C SER A 308 -10.34 26.10 -9.39
N GLN A 309 -11.58 26.19 -9.88
CA GLN A 309 -12.09 27.33 -10.66
C GLN A 309 -12.15 28.61 -9.84
N GLU A 310 -12.58 28.53 -8.57
CA GLU A 310 -12.58 29.67 -7.65
C GLU A 310 -11.16 30.26 -7.49
N GLN A 311 -10.16 29.39 -7.33
CA GLN A 311 -8.76 29.80 -7.20
C GLN A 311 -8.16 30.35 -8.50
N LEU A 312 -8.73 30.01 -9.65
CA LEU A 312 -8.38 30.62 -10.94
C LEU A 312 -9.04 31.99 -11.16
N GLY A 313 -10.05 32.34 -10.35
CA GLY A 313 -10.84 33.55 -10.52
C GLY A 313 -12.02 33.40 -11.48
N ASP A 314 -12.27 32.18 -11.97
CA ASP A 314 -13.36 31.85 -12.89
C ASP A 314 -14.66 31.65 -12.09
N VAL A 315 -15.22 32.77 -11.60
CA VAL A 315 -16.33 32.78 -10.64
C VAL A 315 -17.59 32.08 -11.16
N ALA A 316 -17.91 32.23 -12.45
CA ALA A 316 -19.12 31.65 -13.03
C ALA A 316 -19.05 30.11 -13.05
N GLU A 317 -17.91 29.57 -13.51
CA GLU A 317 -17.59 28.16 -13.57
C GLU A 317 -17.50 27.54 -12.17
N ALA A 318 -16.92 28.26 -11.21
CA ALA A 318 -16.87 27.85 -9.81
C ALA A 318 -18.28 27.67 -9.22
N ARG A 319 -19.16 28.65 -9.46
CA ARG A 319 -20.55 28.61 -8.98
C ARG A 319 -21.34 27.45 -9.60
N ASP A 320 -21.23 27.24 -10.91
CA ASP A 320 -21.90 26.10 -11.57
C ASP A 320 -21.43 24.77 -10.98
N ALA A 321 -20.10 24.58 -10.87
CA ALA A 321 -19.55 23.36 -10.30
C ALA A 321 -20.00 23.11 -8.85
N TYR A 322 -20.08 24.16 -8.01
CA TYR A 322 -20.62 24.06 -6.66
C TYR A 322 -22.10 23.68 -6.62
N GLN A 323 -22.92 24.24 -7.53
CA GLN A 323 -24.33 23.87 -7.65
C GLN A 323 -24.50 22.42 -8.10
N GLN A 324 -23.70 21.96 -9.06
CA GLN A 324 -23.68 20.55 -9.48
C GLN A 324 -23.29 19.64 -8.31
N ALA A 325 -22.27 20.02 -7.52
CA ALA A 325 -21.85 19.25 -6.35
C ALA A 325 -22.98 19.09 -5.32
N LEU A 326 -23.74 20.16 -5.06
CA LEU A 326 -24.90 20.12 -4.15
C LEU A 326 -26.04 19.26 -4.68
N ALA A 327 -26.30 19.30 -5.99
CA ALA A 327 -27.40 18.55 -6.61
C ALA A 327 -27.26 17.02 -6.45
N LYS A 328 -26.05 16.51 -6.25
CA LYS A 328 -25.79 15.07 -6.11
C LYS A 328 -26.16 14.49 -4.74
N ASN A 329 -26.41 15.32 -3.72
CA ASN A 329 -26.89 14.89 -2.39
C ASN A 329 -26.05 13.79 -1.68
N THR A 330 -24.79 13.56 -2.08
CA THR A 330 -23.88 12.58 -1.47
C THR A 330 -22.85 13.21 -0.54
N LEU A 331 -22.87 14.54 -0.38
CA LEU A 331 -21.92 15.29 0.44
C LEU A 331 -22.31 15.31 1.92
N LYS A 332 -21.29 15.27 2.79
CA LYS A 332 -21.48 15.45 4.24
C LYS A 332 -22.02 16.86 4.53
N THR A 333 -22.83 17.00 5.57
CA THR A 333 -23.47 18.28 5.97
C THR A 333 -22.48 19.43 6.12
N VAL A 334 -21.26 19.15 6.63
CA VAL A 334 -20.19 20.14 6.78
C VAL A 334 -19.77 20.72 5.43
N VAL A 335 -19.64 19.86 4.42
CA VAL A 335 -19.26 20.25 3.06
C VAL A 335 -20.38 21.04 2.40
N VAL A 336 -21.64 20.61 2.57
CA VAL A 336 -22.81 21.36 2.07
C VAL A 336 -22.85 22.78 2.65
N LYS A 337 -22.62 22.92 3.97
CA LYS A 337 -22.55 24.24 4.62
C LYS A 337 -21.42 25.09 4.05
N TYR A 338 -20.26 24.50 3.84
CA TYR A 338 -19.12 25.18 3.22
C TYR A 338 -19.44 25.70 1.82
N ILE A 339 -20.02 24.86 0.95
CA ILE A 339 -20.38 25.26 -0.42
C ILE A 339 -21.40 26.39 -0.40
N ASN A 340 -22.44 26.31 0.45
CA ASN A 340 -23.44 27.35 0.56
C ASN A 340 -22.84 28.70 0.99
N GLN A 341 -21.87 28.69 1.91
CA GLN A 341 -21.16 29.92 2.30
C GLN A 341 -20.38 30.49 1.11
N ARG A 342 -19.61 29.66 0.40
CA ARG A 342 -18.84 30.08 -0.78
C ARG A 342 -19.72 30.67 -1.88
N LEU A 343 -20.88 30.07 -2.15
CA LEU A 343 -21.85 30.60 -3.13
C LEU A 343 -22.40 31.98 -2.76
N VAL A 344 -22.47 32.33 -1.47
CA VAL A 344 -22.86 33.67 -1.00
C VAL A 344 -21.73 34.67 -1.16
N ASP A 345 -20.47 34.23 -0.98
CA ASP A 345 -19.29 35.08 -1.06
C ASP A 345 -18.91 35.39 -2.53
N LEU A 346 -19.17 34.46 -3.45
CA LEU A 346 -18.90 34.57 -4.91
C LEU A 346 -19.92 35.44 -5.67
N LYS A 347 -20.32 36.60 -5.13
CA LYS A 347 -21.35 37.48 -5.71
C LYS A 347 -20.92 38.29 -6.92
#